data_AF-A0A202B4T0-F1
#
_entry.id   AF-A0A202B4T0-F1
#
_cell.length_a   1.000
_cell.length_b   1.000
_cell.length_c   1.000
_cell.angle_alpha   90.00
_cell.angle_beta   90.00
_cell.angle_gamma   90.00
#
_symmetry.space_group_name_H-M   'P 1'
#
loop_
_entity.id
_entity.type
_entity.pdbx_description
1 polymer ?
#
loop_
_entity_poly.entity_id
_entity_poly.type
_entity_poly.pdbx_seq_one_letter_code
_entity_poly.pdbx_strand_id
1 'polypeptide(L)'
;MGFNYGTSSGIYGPFIAFGGLVDNNINYSCQLTADYGNGSMMRFRTRNDDGTTGRWNPWRTLIHEDYLTGQVAFFAMSAPPLGWLKANGAAVSRKDYPSLFAALGTYYGAGDGSTTFNLPDLRGEFVRGWDDGRGVDNGRGFGTWQKGTLTFSDPSLTSPCVASLVHRNDNTVIGYLDLGADPVDKNKYDLGLSVSTANGVYLPDLDSGGWANGYGSTRPRNIALLACIKY
;
A
#
# COMPACT_ATOMS: atom_id res chain seq x y z
N MET A 1 -36.73 23.58 12.49
CA MET A 1 -36.11 22.84 11.36
C MET A 1 -36.88 23.21 10.10
N GLY A 2 -36.19 23.68 9.06
CA GLY A 2 -36.80 23.95 7.76
C GLY A 2 -36.22 23.00 6.72
N PHE A 3 -37.07 22.35 5.94
CA PHE A 3 -36.65 21.62 4.74
C PHE A 3 -36.61 22.63 3.60
N ASN A 4 -35.42 23.08 3.22
CA ASN A 4 -35.25 23.97 2.07
C ASN A 4 -34.64 23.18 0.92
N TYR A 5 -35.32 23.21 -0.22
CA TYR A 5 -34.79 22.72 -1.49
C TYR A 5 -34.15 23.91 -2.22
N GLY A 6 -32.85 23.90 -2.42
CA GLY A 6 -32.16 25.00 -3.10
C GLY A 6 -30.75 24.63 -3.49
N THR A 7 -30.25 25.21 -4.58
CA THR A 7 -28.83 25.20 -4.91
C THR A 7 -28.12 26.18 -3.98
N SER A 8 -27.14 25.72 -3.23
CA SER A 8 -26.32 26.61 -2.41
C SER A 8 -24.84 26.27 -2.60
N SER A 9 -24.06 27.27 -3.04
CA SER A 9 -22.60 27.18 -3.13
C SER A 9 -22.08 25.93 -3.86
N GLY A 10 -22.67 25.57 -5.02
CA GLY A 10 -22.17 24.48 -5.88
C GLY A 10 -22.55 23.06 -5.47
N ILE A 11 -23.52 22.87 -4.57
CA ILE A 11 -24.12 21.57 -4.24
C ILE A 11 -25.47 21.42 -4.93
N TYR A 12 -25.72 20.23 -5.49
CA TYR A 12 -27.00 19.85 -6.07
C TYR A 12 -27.69 18.81 -5.19
N GLY A 13 -28.59 19.27 -4.32
CA GLY A 13 -29.42 18.39 -3.50
C GLY A 13 -30.08 19.08 -2.30
N PRO A 14 -30.99 18.39 -1.60
CA PRO A 14 -31.65 18.91 -0.42
C PRO A 14 -30.65 19.09 0.72
N PHE A 15 -30.88 20.10 1.54
CA PHE A 15 -30.13 20.26 2.78
C PHE A 15 -31.08 20.51 3.95
N ILE A 16 -30.71 19.98 5.10
CA ILE A 16 -31.30 20.32 6.39
C ILE A 16 -30.38 21.36 7.01
N ALA A 17 -30.94 22.51 7.35
CA ALA A 17 -30.22 23.57 8.02
C ALA A 17 -30.64 23.66 9.49
N PHE A 18 -29.66 23.77 10.37
CA PHE A 18 -29.85 23.94 11.81
C PHE A 18 -29.31 25.30 12.23
N GLY A 19 -30.07 26.01 13.07
CA GLY A 19 -29.73 27.36 13.52
C GLY A 19 -30.77 27.91 14.50
N GLY A 20 -30.37 28.96 15.21
CA GLY A 20 -31.21 29.69 16.16
C GLY A 20 -31.93 30.88 15.51
N LEU A 21 -32.97 31.36 16.19
CA LEU A 21 -33.55 32.68 15.90
C LEU A 21 -32.72 33.73 16.62
N VAL A 22 -32.13 34.65 15.88
CA VAL A 22 -31.57 35.88 16.42
C VAL A 22 -32.36 37.01 15.75
N ASP A 23 -32.97 37.89 16.53
CA ASP A 23 -33.73 39.06 16.04
C ASP A 23 -34.84 38.73 15.02
N ASN A 24 -35.66 37.71 15.27
CA ASN A 24 -36.73 37.25 14.36
C ASN A 24 -36.28 36.86 12.95
N ASN A 25 -34.97 36.72 12.72
CA ASN A 25 -34.40 36.29 11.44
C ASN A 25 -33.82 34.88 11.56
N ILE A 26 -34.00 34.06 10.52
CA ILE A 26 -33.51 32.68 10.53
C ILE A 26 -32.00 32.69 10.27
N ASN A 27 -31.19 32.55 11.32
CA ASN A 27 -29.74 32.43 11.20
C ASN A 27 -29.32 30.97 11.30
N TYR A 28 -29.06 30.34 10.15
CA TYR A 28 -28.51 28.98 10.09
C TYR A 28 -27.03 28.96 10.51
N SER A 29 -26.67 28.12 11.46
CA SER A 29 -25.29 27.96 11.97
C SER A 29 -24.58 26.78 11.32
N CYS A 30 -25.32 25.77 10.85
CA CYS A 30 -24.77 24.64 10.10
C CYS A 30 -25.79 24.02 9.13
N GLN A 31 -25.27 23.23 8.19
CA GLN A 31 -26.06 22.51 7.20
C GLN A 31 -25.53 21.09 6.99
N LEU A 32 -26.46 20.17 6.78
CA LEU A 32 -26.24 18.79 6.32
C LEU A 32 -26.95 18.62 4.98
N THR A 33 -26.29 18.03 3.98
CA THR A 33 -26.87 17.85 2.64
C THR A 33 -26.50 16.50 2.05
N ALA A 34 -27.38 15.96 1.22
CA ALA A 34 -27.06 14.91 0.27
C ALA A 34 -26.74 15.58 -1.08
N ASP A 35 -25.47 15.58 -1.49
CA ASP A 35 -25.02 16.10 -2.79
C ASP A 35 -25.08 15.00 -3.85
N TYR A 36 -26.04 15.10 -4.75
CA TYR A 36 -26.20 14.16 -5.87
C TYR A 36 -25.31 14.52 -7.07
N GLY A 37 -24.77 15.75 -7.14
CA GLY A 37 -23.96 16.21 -8.27
C GLY A 37 -22.54 15.63 -8.31
N ASN A 38 -22.05 15.08 -7.20
CA ASN A 38 -20.72 14.50 -7.07
C ASN A 38 -20.77 13.12 -6.37
N GLY A 39 -21.64 12.21 -6.83
CA GLY A 39 -21.62 10.82 -6.34
C GLY A 39 -22.35 10.56 -5.02
N SER A 40 -23.54 11.12 -4.83
CA SER A 40 -24.44 10.78 -3.69
C SER A 40 -23.80 10.90 -2.30
N MET A 41 -23.05 11.98 -2.06
CA MET A 41 -22.30 12.16 -0.82
C MET A 41 -23.07 12.96 0.24
N MET A 42 -22.96 12.56 1.51
CA MET A 42 -23.37 13.43 2.61
C MET A 42 -22.29 14.47 2.91
N ARG A 43 -22.68 15.74 3.06
CA ARG A 43 -21.74 16.83 3.36
C ARG A 43 -22.25 17.68 4.50
N PHE A 44 -21.31 18.21 5.27
CA PHE A 44 -21.55 19.12 6.37
C PHE A 44 -20.77 20.42 6.18
N ARG A 45 -21.37 21.54 6.59
CA ARG A 45 -20.65 22.80 6.75
C ARG A 45 -21.22 23.62 7.89
N THR A 46 -20.39 24.49 8.44
CA THR A 46 -20.79 25.51 9.40
C THR A 46 -20.76 26.90 8.76
N ARG A 47 -21.49 27.83 9.37
CA ARG A 47 -21.40 29.26 9.08
C ARG A 47 -20.52 29.89 10.14
N ASN A 48 -19.63 30.79 9.76
CA ASN A 48 -18.89 31.60 10.73
C ASN A 48 -19.85 32.64 11.31
N ASP A 49 -19.93 32.73 12.63
CA ASP A 49 -20.71 33.75 13.34
C ASP A 49 -19.81 34.96 13.66
N ASP A 50 -19.15 35.50 12.64
CA ASP A 50 -18.19 36.62 12.78
C ASP A 50 -18.87 37.99 12.96
N GLY A 51 -20.17 38.00 13.26
CA GLY A 51 -20.96 39.18 13.58
C GLY A 51 -21.14 40.20 12.45
N THR A 52 -20.52 40.01 11.28
CA THR A 52 -20.45 41.06 10.24
C THR A 52 -20.78 40.59 8.82
N THR A 53 -20.58 39.31 8.47
CA THR A 53 -20.89 38.85 7.10
C THR A 53 -21.66 37.53 7.03
N GLY A 54 -21.63 36.72 8.10
CA GLY A 54 -22.31 35.44 8.12
C GLY A 54 -21.88 34.54 6.95
N ARG A 55 -20.58 34.43 6.75
CA ARG A 55 -19.98 33.67 5.64
C ARG A 55 -20.06 32.16 5.91
N TRP A 56 -20.42 31.39 4.87
CA TRP A 56 -20.38 29.92 4.92
C TRP A 56 -18.95 29.39 4.77
N ASN A 57 -18.59 28.40 5.60
CA ASN A 57 -17.37 27.62 5.39
C ASN A 57 -17.54 26.69 4.18
N PRO A 58 -16.42 26.27 3.55
CA PRO A 58 -16.46 25.26 2.50
C PRO A 58 -17.13 23.97 2.98
N TRP A 59 -17.79 23.28 2.06
CA TRP A 59 -18.37 21.97 2.32
C TRP A 59 -17.29 20.96 2.71
N ARG A 60 -17.54 20.17 3.75
CA ARG A 60 -16.75 19.00 4.13
C ARG A 60 -17.58 17.75 3.89
N THR A 61 -17.01 16.77 3.20
CA THR A 61 -17.65 15.46 3.03
C THR A 61 -17.65 14.75 4.36
N LEU A 62 -18.84 14.32 4.80
CA LEU A 62 -18.96 13.34 5.86
C LEU A 62 -18.65 12.00 5.19
N ILE A 63 -17.43 11.52 5.43
CA ILE A 63 -16.79 10.29 4.92
C ILE A 63 -17.73 9.41 4.09
N HIS A 64 -17.51 9.41 2.77
CA HIS A 64 -18.04 8.38 1.89
C HIS A 64 -16.99 7.28 1.76
N GLU A 65 -17.42 6.02 1.79
CA GLU A 65 -16.54 4.84 1.85
C GLU A 65 -15.58 4.73 0.64
N ASP A 66 -15.92 5.38 -0.47
CA ASP A 66 -15.13 5.38 -1.71
C ASP A 66 -13.79 6.12 -1.61
N TYR A 67 -13.58 6.98 -0.60
CA TYR A 67 -12.32 7.73 -0.48
C TYR A 67 -11.12 6.85 -0.10
N LEU A 68 -11.38 5.63 0.35
CA LEU A 68 -10.36 4.66 0.74
C LEU A 68 -10.37 3.42 -0.16
N THR A 69 -11.13 3.40 -1.26
CA THR A 69 -11.09 2.28 -2.20
C THR A 69 -9.66 2.07 -2.71
N GLY A 70 -9.19 0.83 -2.67
CA GLY A 70 -7.80 0.47 -2.96
C GLY A 70 -6.86 0.54 -1.76
N GLN A 71 -7.30 1.07 -0.61
CA GLN A 71 -6.52 1.04 0.63
C GLN A 71 -6.26 -0.41 1.05
N VAL A 72 -5.02 -0.70 1.41
CA VAL A 72 -4.63 -1.94 2.07
C VAL A 72 -4.59 -1.74 3.59
N ALA A 73 -5.17 -2.69 4.32
CA ALA A 73 -5.11 -2.73 5.78
C ALA A 73 -4.91 -4.17 6.27
N PHE A 74 -4.43 -4.28 7.51
CA PHE A 74 -4.16 -5.55 8.18
C PHE A 74 -5.11 -5.75 9.35
N PHE A 75 -5.75 -6.93 9.41
CA PHE A 75 -6.74 -7.26 10.41
C PHE A 75 -6.31 -8.46 11.26
N ALA A 76 -6.53 -8.39 12.58
CA ALA A 76 -6.22 -9.45 13.54
C ALA A 76 -7.26 -10.59 13.56
N MET A 77 -8.00 -10.78 12.47
CA MET A 77 -9.04 -11.80 12.30
C MET A 77 -8.85 -12.55 10.99
N SER A 78 -9.43 -13.74 10.86
CA SER A 78 -9.21 -14.64 9.72
C SER A 78 -10.14 -14.41 8.52
N ALA A 79 -11.21 -13.63 8.70
CA ALA A 79 -12.16 -13.25 7.67
C ALA A 79 -12.11 -11.74 7.42
N PRO A 80 -12.26 -11.28 6.14
CA PRO A 80 -12.31 -9.87 5.85
C PRO A 80 -13.58 -9.23 6.47
N PRO A 81 -13.50 -8.00 6.98
CA PRO A 81 -14.70 -7.28 7.39
C PRO A 81 -15.57 -6.93 6.18
N LEU A 82 -16.83 -6.55 6.43
CA LEU A 82 -17.73 -6.05 5.40
C LEU A 82 -17.10 -4.83 4.69
N GLY A 83 -17.19 -4.81 3.36
CA GLY A 83 -16.59 -3.75 2.54
C GLY A 83 -15.10 -3.97 2.23
N TRP A 84 -14.53 -5.12 2.59
CA TRP A 84 -13.13 -5.47 2.31
C TRP A 84 -13.02 -6.81 1.59
N LEU A 85 -12.03 -6.94 0.72
CA LEU A 85 -11.62 -8.19 0.09
C LEU A 85 -10.27 -8.64 0.63
N LYS A 86 -9.96 -9.94 0.57
CA LYS A 86 -8.62 -10.44 0.91
C LYS A 86 -7.62 -9.98 -0.16
N ALA A 87 -6.46 -9.49 0.25
CA ALA A 87 -5.34 -9.21 -0.64
C ALA A 87 -4.54 -10.50 -0.89
N ASN A 88 -5.16 -11.45 -1.62
CA ASN A 88 -4.66 -12.81 -1.82
C ASN A 88 -4.46 -13.19 -3.30
N GLY A 89 -4.36 -12.21 -4.20
CA GLY A 89 -4.16 -12.47 -5.63
C GLY A 89 -5.40 -12.93 -6.39
N ALA A 90 -6.58 -12.97 -5.77
CA ALA A 90 -7.79 -13.44 -6.42
C ALA A 90 -8.21 -12.55 -7.61
N ALA A 91 -8.73 -13.16 -8.66
CA ALA A 91 -9.42 -12.45 -9.74
C ALA A 91 -10.85 -12.09 -9.29
N VAL A 92 -11.24 -10.83 -9.45
CA VAL A 92 -12.57 -10.32 -9.06
C VAL A 92 -13.24 -9.57 -10.21
N SER A 93 -14.57 -9.51 -10.17
CA SER A 93 -15.42 -8.93 -11.23
C SER A 93 -15.28 -7.42 -11.31
N ARG A 94 -15.01 -6.88 -12.52
CA ARG A 94 -15.01 -5.43 -12.79
C ARG A 94 -16.40 -4.83 -12.63
N LYS A 95 -17.45 -5.62 -12.85
CA LYS A 95 -18.85 -5.19 -12.70
C LYS A 95 -19.25 -5.06 -11.23
N ASP A 96 -18.81 -5.99 -10.39
CA ASP A 96 -19.18 -6.01 -8.98
C ASP A 96 -18.30 -5.06 -8.15
N TYR A 97 -17.08 -4.76 -8.62
CA TYR A 97 -16.13 -3.87 -7.96
C TYR A 97 -15.61 -2.76 -8.90
N PRO A 98 -16.48 -1.89 -9.46
CA PRO A 98 -16.10 -0.91 -10.47
C PRO A 98 -15.18 0.19 -9.93
N SER A 99 -15.44 0.68 -8.71
CA SER A 99 -14.58 1.68 -8.05
C SER A 99 -13.18 1.13 -7.77
N LEU A 100 -13.09 -0.13 -7.34
CA LEU A 100 -11.81 -0.79 -7.09
C LEU A 100 -11.04 -1.02 -8.40
N PHE A 101 -11.73 -1.43 -9.48
CA PHE A 101 -11.09 -1.53 -10.79
C PHE A 101 -10.61 -0.17 -11.30
N ALA A 102 -11.36 0.91 -11.07
CA ALA A 102 -10.92 2.25 -11.44
C ALA A 102 -9.65 2.67 -10.67
N ALA A 103 -9.49 2.24 -9.42
CA ALA A 103 -8.32 2.54 -8.60
C ALA A 103 -7.09 1.68 -8.96
N LEU A 104 -7.28 0.38 -9.23
CA LEU A 104 -6.19 -0.59 -9.44
C LEU A 104 -5.87 -0.87 -10.91
N GLY A 105 -6.83 -0.70 -11.81
CA GLY A 105 -6.75 -1.20 -13.17
C GLY A 105 -6.34 -2.67 -13.19
N THR A 106 -5.22 -2.95 -13.85
CA THR A 106 -4.66 -4.31 -14.01
C THR A 106 -3.25 -4.44 -13.43
N TYR A 107 -2.83 -3.55 -12.52
CA TYR A 107 -1.48 -3.54 -11.93
C TYR A 107 -1.07 -4.90 -11.32
N TYR A 108 -2.02 -5.63 -10.73
CA TYR A 108 -1.77 -6.92 -10.10
C TYR A 108 -2.16 -8.11 -10.99
N GLY A 109 -2.47 -7.85 -12.25
CA GLY A 109 -2.88 -8.84 -13.25
C GLY A 109 -4.22 -8.51 -13.90
N ALA A 110 -4.33 -8.87 -15.18
CA ALA A 110 -5.51 -8.56 -15.99
C ALA A 110 -6.72 -9.49 -15.73
N GLY A 111 -6.61 -10.46 -14.82
CA GLY A 111 -7.60 -11.52 -14.65
C GLY A 111 -7.75 -12.34 -15.94
N ASP A 112 -8.99 -12.49 -16.39
CA ASP A 112 -9.39 -13.07 -17.68
C ASP A 112 -9.14 -12.14 -18.89
N GLY A 113 -8.64 -10.93 -18.67
CA GLY A 113 -8.40 -9.93 -19.71
C GLY A 113 -9.64 -9.15 -20.16
N SER A 114 -10.82 -9.46 -19.63
CA SER A 114 -12.08 -8.86 -20.09
C SER A 114 -12.99 -8.42 -18.94
N THR A 115 -13.47 -9.37 -18.13
CA THR A 115 -14.51 -9.13 -17.13
C THR A 115 -13.98 -9.05 -15.70
N THR A 116 -12.72 -9.43 -15.49
CA THR A 116 -12.09 -9.50 -14.17
C THR A 116 -10.77 -8.74 -14.10
N PHE A 117 -10.26 -8.53 -12.90
CA PHE A 117 -8.94 -8.01 -12.60
C PHE A 117 -8.42 -8.65 -11.31
N ASN A 118 -7.10 -8.70 -11.14
CA ASN A 118 -6.51 -9.34 -9.96
C ASN A 118 -6.32 -8.34 -8.81
N LEU A 119 -6.52 -8.83 -7.60
CA LEU A 119 -6.12 -8.16 -6.37
C LEU A 119 -4.61 -8.34 -6.11
N PRO A 120 -3.98 -7.49 -5.28
CA PRO A 120 -2.63 -7.77 -4.79
C PRO A 120 -2.59 -9.09 -4.02
N ASP A 121 -1.45 -9.78 -4.05
CA ASP A 121 -1.15 -10.92 -3.19
C ASP A 121 -0.11 -10.52 -2.15
N LEU A 122 -0.55 -10.29 -0.92
CA LEU A 122 0.31 -9.83 0.18
C LEU A 122 0.56 -10.93 1.23
N ARG A 123 0.22 -12.18 0.90
CA ARG A 123 0.38 -13.31 1.83
C ARG A 123 1.86 -13.62 2.01
N GLY A 124 2.35 -13.47 3.23
CA GLY A 124 3.75 -13.75 3.57
C GLY A 124 4.74 -12.64 3.17
N GLU A 125 4.25 -11.54 2.61
CA GLU A 125 5.07 -10.45 2.08
C GLU A 125 5.24 -9.30 3.08
N PHE A 126 6.36 -8.58 2.95
CA PHE A 126 6.56 -7.29 3.60
C PHE A 126 6.29 -6.17 2.60
N VAL A 127 5.56 -5.15 3.03
CA VAL A 127 5.28 -3.99 2.18
C VAL A 127 6.41 -2.97 2.35
N ARG A 128 6.93 -2.48 1.23
CA ARG A 128 7.86 -1.35 1.16
C ARG A 128 7.17 -0.11 0.56
N GLY A 129 7.68 1.07 0.90
CA GLY A 129 7.27 2.30 0.23
C GLY A 129 7.72 2.31 -1.22
N TRP A 130 6.87 2.82 -2.12
CA TRP A 130 7.26 3.04 -3.51
C TRP A 130 8.17 4.26 -3.63
N ASP A 131 9.25 4.14 -4.40
CA ASP A 131 10.27 5.19 -4.54
C ASP A 131 9.74 6.50 -5.13
N ASP A 132 8.78 6.40 -6.06
CA ASP A 132 8.12 7.52 -6.75
C ASP A 132 9.09 8.65 -7.18
N GLY A 133 10.26 8.28 -7.71
CA GLY A 133 11.23 9.22 -8.27
C GLY A 133 12.25 9.79 -7.28
N ARG A 134 12.29 9.32 -6.02
CA ARG A 134 13.34 9.72 -5.06
C ARG A 134 14.73 9.21 -5.45
N GLY A 135 14.81 8.10 -6.18
CA GLY A 135 16.06 7.49 -6.66
C GLY A 135 16.77 6.61 -5.63
N VAL A 136 16.12 6.24 -4.53
CA VAL A 136 16.69 5.37 -3.48
C VAL A 136 16.45 3.89 -3.80
N ASP A 137 15.28 3.55 -4.33
CA ASP A 137 14.91 2.18 -4.73
C ASP A 137 14.73 2.08 -6.26
N ASN A 138 15.76 2.51 -6.99
CA ASN A 138 15.71 2.60 -8.46
C ASN A 138 15.59 1.23 -9.13
N GLY A 139 14.85 1.16 -10.23
CA GLY A 139 14.60 -0.08 -10.96
C GLY A 139 13.50 -0.97 -10.37
N ARG A 140 12.87 -0.56 -9.26
CA ARG A 140 11.74 -1.26 -8.65
C ARG A 140 10.44 -0.49 -8.85
N GLY A 141 9.61 -1.00 -9.76
CA GLY A 141 8.34 -0.38 -10.12
C GLY A 141 7.27 -0.51 -9.03
N PHE A 142 6.23 0.32 -9.14
CA PHE A 142 5.04 0.20 -8.29
C PHE A 142 4.43 -1.20 -8.36
N GLY A 143 4.07 -1.77 -7.21
CA GLY A 143 3.46 -3.10 -7.12
C GLY A 143 4.38 -4.28 -7.46
N THR A 144 5.67 -4.06 -7.72
CA THR A 144 6.59 -5.14 -8.10
C THR A 144 7.10 -5.94 -6.91
N TRP A 145 7.05 -7.26 -7.04
CA TRP A 145 7.64 -8.21 -6.09
C TRP A 145 9.17 -8.17 -6.12
N GLN A 146 9.80 -8.38 -4.97
CA GLN A 146 11.25 -8.42 -4.82
C GLN A 146 11.65 -9.64 -4.00
N LYS A 147 12.74 -10.31 -4.43
CA LYS A 147 13.37 -11.38 -3.66
C LYS A 147 13.90 -10.84 -2.33
N GLY A 148 13.80 -11.64 -1.26
CA GLY A 148 14.57 -11.36 -0.06
C GLY A 148 16.07 -11.54 -0.31
N THR A 149 16.90 -10.84 0.48
CA THR A 149 18.36 -10.98 0.38
C THR A 149 18.79 -12.36 0.82
N LEU A 150 19.61 -13.01 0.00
CA LEU A 150 20.17 -14.31 0.28
C LEU A 150 21.21 -14.19 1.41
N THR A 151 21.22 -15.17 2.28
CA THR A 151 22.16 -15.35 3.38
C THR A 151 22.62 -16.79 3.37
N PHE A 152 23.85 -17.02 3.80
CA PHE A 152 24.34 -18.38 4.03
C PHE A 152 24.30 -18.67 5.53
N SER A 153 24.11 -19.94 5.87
CA SER A 153 24.25 -20.45 7.23
C SER A 153 25.12 -21.69 7.17
N ASP A 154 25.97 -21.88 8.18
CA ASP A 154 26.68 -23.14 8.39
C ASP A 154 25.78 -24.09 9.20
N PRO A 155 25.15 -25.10 8.58
CA PRO A 155 24.30 -26.04 9.29
C PRO A 155 25.10 -27.07 10.10
N SER A 156 26.44 -27.12 9.99
CA SER A 156 27.27 -28.20 10.50
C SER A 156 28.37 -27.72 11.46
N LEU A 157 28.17 -27.96 12.75
CA LEU A 157 29.14 -27.61 13.81
C LEU A 157 30.49 -28.37 13.74
N THR A 158 30.61 -29.36 12.86
CA THR A 158 31.78 -30.26 12.80
C THR A 158 32.93 -29.73 11.93
N SER A 159 32.67 -28.77 11.04
CA SER A 159 33.67 -28.18 10.14
C SER A 159 33.33 -26.71 9.85
N PRO A 160 33.92 -25.73 10.57
CA PRO A 160 33.62 -24.32 10.32
C PRO A 160 34.00 -23.96 8.89
N CYS A 161 33.01 -23.56 8.09
CA CYS A 161 33.27 -23.05 6.75
C CYS A 161 33.26 -21.51 6.74
N VAL A 162 34.18 -20.91 5.98
CA VAL A 162 34.08 -19.51 5.57
C VAL A 162 33.56 -19.53 4.14
N ALA A 163 32.29 -19.22 3.97
CA ALA A 163 31.64 -19.17 2.67
C ALA A 163 31.27 -17.72 2.33
N SER A 164 31.26 -17.41 1.03
CA SER A 164 30.69 -16.18 0.50
C SER A 164 29.61 -16.53 -0.50
N LEU A 165 28.61 -15.66 -0.62
CA LEU A 165 27.64 -15.77 -1.70
C LEU A 165 28.28 -15.28 -2.99
N VAL A 166 28.21 -16.10 -4.03
CA VAL A 166 28.74 -15.81 -5.36
C VAL A 166 27.60 -15.99 -6.36
N HIS A 167 27.47 -15.05 -7.29
CA HIS A 167 26.53 -15.19 -8.41
C HIS A 167 26.98 -16.31 -9.36
N ARG A 168 26.04 -16.96 -10.05
CA ARG A 168 26.37 -18.13 -10.89
C ARG A 168 27.01 -17.75 -12.24
N ASN A 169 26.87 -16.50 -12.66
CA ASN A 169 27.07 -16.05 -14.05
C ASN A 169 28.18 -14.99 -14.21
N ASP A 170 28.98 -14.73 -13.18
CA ASP A 170 30.01 -13.68 -13.18
C ASP A 170 29.52 -12.29 -13.63
N ASN A 171 28.22 -12.00 -13.48
CA ASN A 171 27.64 -10.76 -13.96
C ASN A 171 27.84 -9.61 -12.96
N THR A 172 28.97 -8.92 -13.11
CA THR A 172 29.38 -7.79 -12.26
C THR A 172 28.43 -6.59 -12.28
N VAL A 173 27.48 -6.53 -13.22
CA VAL A 173 26.53 -5.42 -13.36
C VAL A 173 25.30 -5.60 -12.47
N ILE A 174 24.84 -6.84 -12.25
CA ILE A 174 23.57 -7.14 -11.56
C ILE A 174 23.68 -8.17 -10.43
N GLY A 175 24.89 -8.61 -10.05
CA GLY A 175 25.06 -9.64 -9.02
C GLY A 175 24.33 -9.36 -7.69
N TYR A 176 24.18 -8.09 -7.31
CA TYR A 176 23.38 -7.72 -6.14
C TYR A 176 21.89 -8.05 -6.30
N LEU A 177 21.28 -7.84 -7.47
CA LEU A 177 19.89 -8.22 -7.76
C LEU A 177 19.71 -9.74 -7.76
N ASP A 178 20.70 -10.48 -8.29
CA ASP A 178 20.66 -11.94 -8.31
C ASP A 178 20.63 -12.53 -6.90
N LEU A 179 21.33 -11.89 -5.96
CA LEU A 179 21.35 -12.23 -4.53
C LEU A 179 20.20 -11.59 -3.72
N GLY A 180 19.31 -10.81 -4.35
CA GLY A 180 18.23 -10.09 -3.66
C GLY A 180 18.73 -9.00 -2.70
N ALA A 181 19.97 -8.53 -2.88
CA ALA A 181 20.56 -7.45 -2.11
C ALA A 181 20.15 -6.07 -2.68
N ASP A 182 20.32 -5.04 -1.86
CA ASP A 182 20.11 -3.64 -2.24
C ASP A 182 21.46 -2.93 -2.34
N PRO A 183 21.64 -2.00 -3.29
CA PRO A 183 22.83 -1.17 -3.33
C PRO A 183 22.86 -0.26 -2.09
N VAL A 184 24.02 -0.15 -1.46
CA VAL A 184 24.22 0.68 -0.27
C VAL A 184 25.07 1.90 -0.62
N ASP A 185 24.62 3.08 -0.22
CA ASP A 185 25.43 4.30 -0.23
C ASP A 185 26.45 4.23 0.91
N LYS A 186 27.70 3.91 0.55
CA LYS A 186 28.81 3.72 1.50
C LYS A 186 29.16 4.99 2.27
N ASN A 187 28.86 6.18 1.73
CA ASN A 187 29.19 7.45 2.38
C ASN A 187 28.39 7.68 3.68
N LYS A 188 27.33 6.89 3.91
CA LYS A 188 26.51 6.96 5.14
C LYS A 188 27.10 6.18 6.31
N TYR A 189 28.20 5.47 6.11
CA TYR A 189 28.75 4.54 7.09
C TYR A 189 30.27 4.74 7.23
N ASP A 190 30.77 4.69 8.47
CA ASP A 190 32.20 4.67 8.75
C ASP A 190 32.71 3.22 8.64
N LEU A 191 33.04 2.79 7.42
CA LEU A 191 33.34 1.39 7.07
C LEU A 191 34.84 1.11 7.01
N GLY A 192 35.31 0.12 7.77
CA GLY A 192 36.58 -0.56 7.53
C GLY A 192 36.39 -1.77 6.60
N LEU A 193 36.92 -1.71 5.37
CA LEU A 193 36.82 -2.83 4.41
C LEU A 193 38.06 -3.73 4.51
N SER A 194 37.85 -5.00 4.84
CA SER A 194 38.88 -6.06 4.72
C SER A 194 38.43 -7.08 3.68
N VAL A 195 39.27 -7.37 2.69
CA VAL A 195 38.99 -8.33 1.61
C VAL A 195 39.98 -9.49 1.74
N SER A 196 39.46 -10.70 1.96
CA SER A 196 40.25 -11.92 1.91
C SER A 196 40.00 -12.62 0.59
N THR A 197 41.05 -12.74 -0.24
CA THR A 197 40.98 -13.46 -1.51
C THR A 197 41.52 -14.88 -1.34
N ALA A 198 40.68 -15.88 -1.60
CA ALA A 198 41.11 -17.26 -1.75
C ALA A 198 41.32 -17.52 -3.25
N ASN A 199 42.57 -17.75 -3.66
CA ASN A 199 42.89 -18.07 -5.04
C ASN A 199 42.85 -19.60 -5.22
N GLY A 200 41.83 -20.06 -5.97
CA GLY A 200 41.66 -21.46 -6.35
C GLY A 200 40.90 -22.29 -5.32
N VAL A 201 39.68 -22.69 -5.68
CA VAL A 201 39.03 -23.99 -5.42
C VAL A 201 37.65 -23.90 -6.07
N TYR A 202 37.27 -24.94 -6.82
CA TYR A 202 35.89 -25.16 -7.26
C TYR A 202 35.02 -25.34 -6.02
N LEU A 203 34.25 -24.32 -5.66
CA LEU A 203 33.29 -24.42 -4.56
C LEU A 203 32.03 -25.09 -5.11
N PRO A 204 31.73 -26.35 -4.73
CA PRO A 204 30.47 -26.97 -5.12
C PRO A 204 29.32 -26.15 -4.53
N ASP A 205 28.19 -26.13 -5.23
CA ASP A 205 26.94 -25.61 -4.68
C ASP A 205 26.67 -26.28 -3.32
N LEU A 206 26.38 -25.51 -2.28
CA LEU A 206 26.28 -26.03 -0.90
C LEU A 206 25.25 -27.17 -0.80
N ASP A 207 24.11 -27.04 -1.49
CA ASP A 207 23.11 -28.11 -1.53
C ASP A 207 23.66 -29.37 -2.24
N SER A 208 24.45 -29.19 -3.30
CA SER A 208 25.13 -30.30 -4.01
C SER A 208 26.26 -30.94 -3.18
N GLY A 209 26.83 -30.20 -2.22
CA GLY A 209 27.83 -30.68 -1.26
C GLY A 209 27.27 -31.46 -0.07
N GLY A 210 25.95 -31.69 -0.02
CA GLY A 210 25.26 -32.38 1.07
C GLY A 210 24.79 -31.46 2.22
N TRP A 211 24.88 -30.14 2.04
CA TRP A 211 24.54 -29.14 3.04
C TRP A 211 23.12 -28.64 2.77
N ALA A 212 22.13 -29.51 2.95
CA ALA A 212 20.74 -29.17 2.70
C ALA A 212 20.34 -27.92 3.51
N ASN A 213 19.84 -26.90 2.81
CA ASN A 213 19.48 -25.59 3.38
C ASN A 213 20.69 -24.74 3.82
N GLY A 214 21.83 -24.86 3.12
CA GLY A 214 23.00 -23.99 3.34
C GLY A 214 22.73 -22.51 3.03
N TYR A 215 21.65 -22.23 2.29
CA TYR A 215 21.18 -20.89 1.98
C TYR A 215 19.79 -20.63 2.57
N GLY A 216 19.55 -19.36 2.91
CA GLY A 216 18.24 -18.87 3.31
C GLY A 216 18.09 -17.40 2.98
N SER A 217 16.89 -16.84 3.16
CA SER A 217 16.71 -15.40 3.11
C SER A 217 16.29 -14.87 4.47
N THR A 218 16.85 -13.73 4.85
CA THR A 218 16.44 -13.06 6.08
C THR A 218 15.14 -12.31 5.87
N ARG A 219 14.23 -12.50 6.82
CA ARG A 219 13.01 -11.68 6.96
C ARG A 219 13.00 -11.06 8.35
N PRO A 220 12.51 -9.80 8.51
CA PRO A 220 12.26 -9.26 9.83
C PRO A 220 11.36 -10.20 10.66
N ARG A 221 11.52 -10.23 11.98
CA ARG A 221 10.54 -10.91 12.83
C ARG A 221 9.19 -10.23 12.66
N ASN A 222 8.13 -10.99 12.38
CA ASN A 222 6.80 -10.45 12.13
C ASN A 222 5.70 -11.33 12.71
N ILE A 223 4.49 -10.75 12.78
CA ILE A 223 3.24 -11.45 13.08
C ILE A 223 2.37 -11.35 11.83
N ALA A 224 1.80 -12.47 11.39
CA ALA A 224 0.91 -12.50 10.24
C ALA A 224 -0.50 -12.04 10.63
N LEU A 225 -0.95 -10.95 10.01
CA LEU A 225 -2.33 -10.46 10.06
C LEU A 225 -2.98 -10.65 8.68
N LEU A 226 -4.31 -10.67 8.61
CA LEU A 226 -5.02 -10.77 7.35
C LEU A 226 -4.91 -9.44 6.59
N ALA A 227 -4.16 -9.45 5.49
CA ALA A 227 -4.11 -8.34 4.55
C ALA A 227 -5.41 -8.29 3.72
N CYS A 228 -6.04 -7.13 3.71
CA CYS A 228 -7.27 -6.87 2.98
C CYS A 228 -7.18 -5.55 2.20
N ILE A 229 -8.02 -5.44 1.18
CA ILE A 229 -8.17 -4.24 0.34
C ILE A 229 -9.61 -3.75 0.38
N LYS A 230 -9.81 -2.45 0.59
CA LYS A 230 -11.14 -1.80 0.59
C LYS A 230 -11.65 -1.72 -0.85
N TYR A 231 -12.89 -2.13 -1.09
CA TYR A 231 -13.56 -1.99 -2.38
C TYR A 231 -14.68 -0.96 -2.33
#